data_AF-A0A1Y3PNE4-F1
#
_entry.id   AF-A0A1Y3PNE4-F1
#
_cell.length_a   1.000
_cell.length_b   1.000
_cell.length_c   1.000
_cell.angle_alpha   90.00
_cell.angle_beta   90.00
_cell.angle_gamma   90.00
#
_symmetry.space_group_name_H-M   'P 1'
#
loop_
_entity.id
_entity.type
_entity.pdbx_description
1 polymer ?
#
loop_
_entity_poly.entity_id
_entity_poly.type
_entity_poly.pdbx_seq_one_letter_code
_entity_poly.pdbx_strand_id
1 'polypeptide(L)'
;MMAEMALFRLLIRRKYRFLVRAIACFMAFYFILPVSIGLFPHWMSLPSPFWDLPWGWLFAFAQLVMTWFFAWLYWRKSKSFDRLVEEIRQGIRR
;
A
#
# COMPACT_ATOMS: atom_id res chain seq x y z
N MET A 1 19.35 13.32 23.96
CA MET A 1 18.50 12.17 24.39
C MET A 1 16.99 12.43 24.32
N MET A 2 16.38 13.30 25.15
CA MET A 2 14.90 13.44 25.19
C MET A 2 14.29 14.00 23.88
N ALA A 3 14.96 14.97 23.25
CA ALA A 3 14.52 15.58 21.99
C ALA A 3 14.62 14.60 20.80
N GLU A 4 15.68 13.79 20.73
CA GLU A 4 15.88 12.78 19.67
C GLU A 4 14.77 11.72 19.71
N MET A 5 14.41 11.26 20.91
CA MET A 5 13.33 10.28 21.07
C MET A 5 11.95 10.84 20.69
N ALA A 6 11.71 12.15 20.88
CA ALA A 6 10.48 12.80 20.42
C ALA A 6 10.41 12.86 18.89
N LEU A 7 11.51 13.24 18.24
CA LEU A 7 11.65 13.25 16.77
C LEU A 7 11.46 11.86 16.17
N PHE A 8 12.12 10.85 16.77
CA PHE A 8 12.00 9.44 16.37
C PHE A 8 10.57 8.90 16.49
N ARG A 9 9.87 9.23 17.59
CA ARG A 9 8.45 8.85 17.76
C ARG A 9 7.53 9.53 16.74
N LEU A 10 7.78 10.80 16.41
CA LEU A 10 6.99 11.54 15.43
C LEU A 10 7.16 10.95 14.02
N LEU A 11 8.37 10.47 13.71
CA LEU A 11 8.69 9.74 12.49
C LEU A 11 7.97 8.40 12.39
N ILE A 12 8.03 7.60 13.46
CA ILE A 12 7.32 6.31 13.51
C ILE A 12 5.81 6.51 13.36
N ARG A 13 5.21 7.51 14.01
CA ARG A 13 3.77 7.81 13.88
C ARG A 13 3.36 8.16 12.45
N ARG A 14 4.19 8.91 11.72
CA ARG A 14 3.94 9.22 10.30
C ARG A 14 4.03 7.98 9.41
N LYS A 15 4.97 7.07 9.68
CA LYS A 15 5.10 5.78 8.98
C LYS A 15 3.90 4.87 9.26
N TYR A 16 3.46 4.79 10.51
CA TYR A 16 2.36 3.95 10.93
C TYR A 16 1.03 4.35 10.27
N ARG A 17 0.72 5.65 10.20
CA ARG A 17 -0.49 6.14 9.52
C ARG A 17 -0.53 5.76 8.04
N PHE A 18 0.63 5.76 7.39
CA PHE A 18 0.74 5.32 6.01
C PHE A 18 0.51 3.82 5.87
N LEU A 19 1.18 3.01 6.69
CA LEU A 19 1.00 1.56 6.71
C LEU A 19 -0.44 1.16 7.01
N VAL A 20 -1.07 1.81 7.98
CA VAL A 20 -2.48 1.58 8.33
C VAL A 20 -3.40 1.86 7.14
N ARG A 21 -3.17 2.94 6.37
CA ARG A 21 -3.93 3.20 5.14
C ARG A 21 -3.71 2.13 4.08
N ALA A 22 -2.48 1.66 3.92
CA ALA A 22 -2.16 0.59 2.97
C ALA A 22 -2.82 -0.74 3.35
N ILE A 23 -2.74 -1.12 4.64
CA ILE A 23 -3.36 -2.33 5.17
C ILE A 23 -4.89 -2.25 5.06
N ALA A 24 -5.49 -1.10 5.38
CA ALA A 24 -6.94 -0.90 5.23
C ALA A 24 -7.40 -1.05 3.78
N CYS A 25 -6.61 -0.53 2.84
CA CYS A 25 -6.88 -0.67 1.40
C CYS A 25 -6.69 -2.12 0.93
N PHE A 26 -5.68 -2.82 1.44
CA PHE A 26 -5.47 -4.26 1.18
C PHE A 26 -6.64 -5.10 1.70
N MET A 27 -7.12 -4.85 2.93
CA MET A 27 -8.31 -5.49 3.47
C MET A 27 -9.53 -5.21 2.60
N ALA A 28 -9.74 -3.96 2.19
CA ALA A 28 -10.85 -3.62 1.31
C ALA A 28 -10.79 -4.37 -0.03
N PHE A 29 -9.61 -4.44 -0.66
CA PHE A 29 -9.39 -5.21 -1.90
C PHE A 29 -9.59 -6.72 -1.70
N TYR A 30 -9.12 -7.25 -0.57
CA TYR A 30 -9.28 -8.65 -0.20
C TYR A 30 -10.76 -9.04 -0.08
N PHE A 31 -11.60 -8.16 0.48
CA PHE A 31 -13.05 -8.42 0.58
C PHE A 31 -13.82 -8.09 -0.70
N ILE A 32 -13.36 -7.11 -1.49
CA ILE A 32 -13.96 -6.78 -2.78
C ILE A 32 -14.04 -8.01 -3.67
N LEU A 33 -13.00 -8.84 -3.71
CA LEU A 33 -12.97 -10.02 -4.58
C LEU A 33 -14.08 -11.04 -4.24
N PRO A 34 -14.19 -11.61 -3.02
CA PRO A 34 -15.28 -12.51 -2.64
C PRO A 34 -16.66 -11.85 -2.71
N VAL A 35 -16.76 -10.54 -2.41
CA VAL A 35 -18.04 -9.80 -2.56
C VAL A 35 -18.44 -9.70 -4.03
N SER A 36 -17.51 -9.43 -4.94
CA SER A 36 -17.76 -9.41 -6.37
C SER A 36 -18.12 -10.79 -6.91
N ILE A 37 -17.47 -11.86 -6.43
CA ILE A 37 -17.84 -13.25 -6.78
C ILE A 37 -19.27 -13.57 -6.31
N GLY A 38 -19.61 -13.18 -5.08
CA GLY A 38 -20.91 -13.48 -4.47
C GLY A 38 -22.07 -12.67 -5.03
N LEU A 39 -21.86 -11.39 -5.36
CA LEU A 39 -22.91 -10.52 -5.92
C LEU A 39 -23.14 -10.74 -7.42
N PHE A 40 -22.08 -11.05 -8.17
CA PHE A 40 -22.14 -11.15 -9.63
C PHE A 40 -21.48 -12.43 -10.18
N PRO A 41 -21.91 -13.62 -9.74
CA PRO A 41 -21.32 -14.89 -10.20
C PRO A 41 -21.46 -15.06 -11.72
N HIS A 42 -22.58 -14.63 -12.31
CA HIS A 42 -22.81 -14.70 -13.74
C HIS A 42 -21.84 -13.83 -14.54
N TRP A 43 -21.58 -12.59 -14.09
CA TRP A 43 -20.63 -11.69 -14.75
C TRP A 43 -19.19 -12.18 -14.58
N MET A 44 -18.86 -12.85 -13.47
CA MET A 44 -17.52 -13.39 -13.26
C MET A 44 -17.19 -14.54 -14.21
N SER A 45 -18.18 -15.38 -14.55
CA SER A 45 -18.03 -16.55 -15.41
C SER A 45 -18.32 -16.27 -16.89
N LEU A 46 -19.02 -15.17 -17.20
CA LEU A 46 -19.27 -14.74 -18.57
C LEU A 46 -17.96 -14.25 -19.22
N PRO A 47 -17.61 -14.76 -20.42
CA PRO A 47 -16.51 -14.23 -21.20
C PRO A 47 -16.80 -12.76 -21.53
N SER A 48 -15.84 -11.87 -21.26
CA SER A 48 -15.97 -10.47 -21.65
C SER A 48 -15.96 -10.34 -23.19
N PRO A 49 -16.88 -9.57 -23.80
CA PRO A 49 -17.05 -9.49 -25.26
C PRO A 49 -15.86 -8.88 -26.01
N PHE A 50 -14.86 -8.36 -25.31
CA PHE A 50 -13.66 -7.78 -25.92
C PHE A 50 -12.46 -8.73 -25.97
N TRP A 51 -12.43 -9.82 -25.18
CA TRP A 51 -11.23 -10.67 -25.07
C TRP A 51 -11.45 -12.12 -24.58
N ASP A 52 -12.68 -12.59 -24.43
CA ASP A 52 -13.03 -13.91 -23.86
C ASP A 52 -12.49 -14.18 -22.44
N LEU A 53 -11.87 -13.18 -21.80
CA LEU A 53 -11.30 -13.32 -20.47
C LEU A 53 -12.39 -13.08 -19.42
N PRO A 54 -12.56 -13.97 -18.42
CA PRO A 54 -13.52 -13.78 -17.35
C PRO A 54 -13.19 -12.53 -16.53
N TRP A 55 -14.20 -11.82 -16.02
CA TRP A 55 -14.01 -10.60 -15.22
C TRP A 55 -13.15 -10.82 -13.96
N GLY A 56 -13.05 -12.05 -13.46
CA GLY A 56 -12.14 -12.42 -12.38
C GLY A 56 -10.66 -12.16 -12.69
N TRP A 57 -10.25 -12.27 -13.95
CA TRP A 57 -8.86 -11.96 -14.36
C TRP A 57 -8.54 -10.47 -14.31
N LEU A 58 -9.52 -9.59 -14.59
CA LEU A 58 -9.35 -8.15 -14.45
C LEU A 58 -9.09 -7.78 -12.99
N PHE A 59 -9.80 -8.42 -12.06
CA PHE A 59 -9.57 -8.26 -10.62
C PHE A 59 -8.19 -8.77 -10.19
N ALA A 60 -7.74 -9.91 -10.71
CA ALA A 60 -6.39 -10.43 -10.44
C ALA A 60 -5.29 -9.47 -10.96
N PHE A 61 -5.47 -8.91 -12.16
CA PHE A 61 -4.57 -7.88 -12.70
C PHE A 61 -4.59 -6.59 -11.87
N ALA A 62 -5.76 -6.18 -11.38
CA ALA A 62 -5.87 -5.04 -10.48
C ALA A 62 -5.09 -5.24 -9.17
N GLN A 63 -5.05 -6.47 -8.63
CA GLN A 63 -4.24 -6.79 -7.45
C GLN A 63 -2.73 -6.63 -7.70
N LEU A 64 -2.24 -6.95 -8.90
CA LEU A 64 -0.85 -6.71 -9.30
C LEU A 64 -0.53 -5.21 -9.32
N VAL A 65 -1.35 -4.42 -10.01
CA VAL A 65 -1.19 -2.95 -10.09
C VAL A 65 -1.26 -2.31 -8.70
N MET A 66 -2.20 -2.75 -7.85
CA MET A 66 -2.31 -2.29 -6.46
C MET A 66 -1.03 -2.56 -5.67
N THR A 67 -0.47 -3.77 -5.79
CA THR A 67 0.74 -4.17 -5.06
C THR A 67 1.94 -3.33 -5.50
N TRP A 68 2.09 -3.11 -6.81
CA TRP A 68 3.15 -2.25 -7.35
C TRP A 68 2.98 -0.79 -6.95
N PHE A 69 1.74 -0.29 -6.92
CA PHE A 69 1.47 1.06 -6.42
C PHE A 69 1.93 1.23 -4.97
N PHE A 70 1.67 0.25 -4.10
CA PHE A 70 2.18 0.26 -2.73
C PHE A 70 3.69 0.13 -2.64
N ALA A 71 4.31 -0.74 -3.44
CA ALA A 71 5.76 -0.89 -3.48
C ALA A 71 6.44 0.43 -3.91
N TRP A 72 5.91 1.10 -4.94
CA TRP A 72 6.38 2.40 -5.40
C TRP A 72 6.22 3.48 -4.34
N LEU A 73 5.07 3.50 -3.66
CA LEU A 73 4.77 4.51 -2.66
C LEU A 73 5.60 4.30 -1.38
N TYR A 74 5.85 3.04 -1.01
CA TYR A 74 6.82 2.66 0.02
C TYR A 74 8.24 3.09 -0.36
N TRP A 75 8.71 2.76 -1.58
CA TRP A 75 10.04 3.13 -2.08
C TRP A 75 10.27 4.64 -2.02
N ARG A 76 9.30 5.41 -2.51
CA ARG A 76 9.34 6.89 -2.45
C ARG A 76 9.41 7.40 -1.00
N LYS A 77 8.76 6.71 -0.07
CA LYS A 77 8.78 7.08 1.35
C LYS A 77 10.07 6.68 2.05
N SER A 78 10.68 5.55 1.69
CA SER A 78 11.98 5.11 2.21
C SER A 78 13.06 6.18 1.97
N LYS A 79 13.04 6.83 0.79
CA LYS A 79 13.95 7.93 0.46
C LYS A 79 13.81 9.17 1.38
N SER A 80 12.65 9.35 2.00
CA SER A 80 12.43 10.40 3.01
C SER A 80 12.98 10.02 4.39
N PHE A 81 13.21 8.73 4.64
CA PHE A 81 13.79 8.24 5.89
C PHE A 81 15.31 8.46 5.90
N ASP A 82 15.97 8.21 4.77
CA ASP A 82 17.42 8.44 4.63
C ASP A 82 17.81 9.88 4.98
N ARG A 83 17.06 10.87 4.47
CA ARG A 83 17.28 12.30 4.81
C ARG A 83 17.21 12.61 6.30
N LEU A 84 16.36 11.91 7.02
CA LEU A 84 16.12 12.15 8.45
C LEU A 84 17.15 11.44 9.33
N VAL A 85 17.64 10.29 8.90
CA VAL A 85 18.82 9.65 9.50
C VAL A 85 20.04 10.55 9.32
N GLU A 86 20.17 11.21 8.17
CA GLU A 86 21.25 12.17 7.90
C GLU A 86 21.21 13.38 8.83
N GLU A 87 20.01 13.94 9.08
CA GLU A 87 19.79 15.07 10.00
C GLU A 87 20.17 14.72 11.45
N ILE A 88 19.77 13.52 11.92
CA ILE A 88 20.15 13.02 13.25
C ILE A 88 21.67 12.81 13.35
N ARG A 89 22.28 12.24 12.31
CA ARG A 89 23.73 12.01 12.25
C ARG A 89 24.53 13.30 12.31
N GLN A 90 24.04 14.38 11.69
CA GLN A 90 24.68 15.70 11.74
C GLN A 90 24.52 16.38 13.10
N GLY A 91 23.37 16.22 13.77
CA GLY A 91 23.14 16.75 15.11
C GLY A 91 24.02 16.12 16.19
N ILE A 92 24.38 14.84 16.05
CA ILE A 92 25.29 14.12 16.97
C ILE A 92 26.76 14.53 16.80
N ARG A 93 27.13 15.12 15.65
CA ARG A 93 28.52 15.50 15.34
C ARG A 93 28.88 16.93 15.75
N ARG A 94 27.97 17.68 16.37
CA ARG A 94 28.23 18.99 16.98
C ARG A 94 28.20 18.86 18.49
#